data_AF-A0A3D5UR65-F1
#
_entry.id   AF-A0A3D5UR65-F1
#
_cell.length_a   1.000
_cell.length_b   1.000
_cell.length_c   1.000
_cell.angle_alpha   90.00
_cell.angle_beta   90.00
_cell.angle_gamma   90.00
#
_symmetry.space_group_name_H-M   'P 1'
#
loop_
_entity.id
_entity.type
_entity.pdbx_description
1 polymer ?
#
loop_
_entity_poly.entity_id
_entity_poly.type
_entity_poly.pdbx_seq_one_letter_code
_entity_poly.pdbx_strand_id
1 'polypeptide(L)'
;ASAFLSPVIVTGATGEYVRVSGAGAGGPKGAAAIQYVARNAQSIDAAQTALENGPADMRSPANAIVCPDGIASGACGFAINPRGNGMAVTGIAGG
;
A
#
# COMPACT_ATOMS: atom_id res chain seq x y z
N ALA A 1 -6.77 21.04 3.34
CA ALA A 1 -6.26 19.68 3.66
C ALA A 1 -4.77 19.67 3.39
N SER A 2 -3.94 19.24 4.33
CA SER A 2 -2.49 19.22 4.11
C SER A 2 -2.15 18.18 3.02
N ALA A 3 -1.28 18.58 2.09
CA ALA A 3 -0.95 17.87 0.85
C ALA A 3 0.12 16.76 1.06
N PHE A 4 0.34 16.32 2.29
CA PHE A 4 1.42 15.39 2.57
C PHE A 4 0.98 13.95 2.33
N LEU A 5 1.71 13.27 1.46
CA LEU A 5 1.67 11.82 1.33
C LEU A 5 2.39 11.21 2.53
N SER A 6 1.83 10.14 3.08
CA SER A 6 2.45 9.28 4.08
C SER A 6 2.87 7.98 3.38
N PRO A 7 4.09 7.91 2.83
CA PRO A 7 4.58 6.69 2.19
C PRO A 7 4.95 5.64 3.23
N VAL A 8 4.75 4.37 2.90
CA VAL A 8 5.19 3.22 3.69
C VAL A 8 5.83 2.20 2.76
N ILE A 9 7.01 1.70 3.14
CA ILE A 9 7.67 0.55 2.55
C ILE A 9 7.90 -0.46 3.68
N VAL A 10 7.44 -1.69 3.49
CA VAL A 10 7.69 -2.82 4.39
C VAL A 10 8.55 -3.82 3.66
N THR A 11 9.66 -4.21 4.28
CA THR A 11 10.59 -5.21 3.75
C THR A 11 10.50 -6.54 4.48
N GLY A 12 11.16 -7.56 3.95
CA GLY A 12 11.53 -8.76 4.68
C GLY A 12 12.38 -8.44 5.92
N ALA A 13 12.54 -9.45 6.79
CA ALA A 13 13.24 -9.29 8.06
C ALA A 13 14.71 -8.90 7.88
N THR A 14 15.32 -9.23 6.73
CA THR A 14 16.70 -8.89 6.41
C THR A 14 16.81 -7.77 5.36
N GLY A 15 15.69 -7.16 4.95
CA GLY A 15 15.65 -6.11 3.94
C GLY A 15 15.73 -6.63 2.49
N GLU A 16 15.66 -7.94 2.31
CA GLU A 16 15.99 -8.66 1.08
C GLU A 16 14.91 -8.57 -0.01
N TYR A 17 13.67 -8.25 0.37
CA TYR A 17 12.56 -7.98 -0.54
C TYR A 17 11.60 -6.94 0.02
N VAL A 18 10.83 -6.29 -0.86
CA VAL A 18 9.68 -5.46 -0.49
C VAL A 18 8.44 -6.34 -0.41
N ARG A 19 7.75 -6.32 0.73
CA ARG A 19 6.43 -6.96 0.91
C ARG A 19 5.29 -6.01 0.63
N VAL A 20 5.42 -4.76 1.06
CA VAL A 20 4.38 -3.74 0.89
C VAL A 20 5.04 -2.44 0.47
N SER A 21 4.46 -1.79 -0.53
CA SER A 21 4.77 -0.40 -0.86
C SER A 21 3.46 0.34 -1.06
N GLY A 22 3.31 1.52 -0.48
CA GLY A 22 2.09 2.29 -0.69
C GLY A 22 2.11 3.65 -0.02
N ALA A 23 1.00 4.36 -0.12
CA ALA A 23 0.86 5.69 0.43
C ALA A 23 -0.57 5.98 0.90
N GLY A 24 -0.64 6.74 1.99
CA GLY A 24 -1.84 7.44 2.44
C GLY A 24 -1.79 8.92 2.07
N ALA A 25 -2.93 9.52 1.76
CA ALA A 25 -3.04 10.94 1.41
C ALA A 25 -4.17 11.65 2.17
N GLY A 26 -4.24 12.98 2.04
CA GLY A 26 -5.44 13.76 2.36
C GLY A 26 -5.73 14.00 3.85
N GLY A 27 -4.82 13.62 4.75
CA GLY A 27 -4.97 13.84 6.19
C GLY A 27 -4.59 12.62 7.04
N PRO A 28 -4.82 12.68 8.37
CA PRO A 28 -4.35 11.64 9.31
C PRO A 28 -4.97 10.26 9.04
N LYS A 29 -6.19 10.20 8.49
CA LYS A 29 -6.86 8.95 8.14
C LYS A 29 -6.14 8.17 7.04
N GLY A 30 -5.64 8.84 6.00
CA GLY A 30 -4.91 8.18 4.93
C GLY A 30 -3.60 7.59 5.46
N ALA A 31 -2.87 8.36 6.27
CA ALA A 31 -1.65 7.90 6.94
C ALA A 31 -1.92 6.69 7.88
N ALA A 32 -3.00 6.75 8.67
CA ALA A 32 -3.38 5.64 9.54
C ALA A 32 -3.79 4.40 8.74
N ALA A 33 -4.52 4.58 7.63
CA ALA A 33 -4.96 3.49 6.78
C ALA A 33 -3.78 2.76 6.12
N ILE A 34 -2.81 3.48 5.56
CA ILE A 34 -1.65 2.79 4.95
C ILE A 34 -0.79 2.06 5.97
N GLN A 35 -0.65 2.60 7.18
CA GLN A 35 0.01 1.89 8.28
C GLN A 35 -0.77 0.66 8.73
N TYR A 36 -2.10 0.72 8.74
CA TYR A 36 -2.95 -0.43 9.06
C TYR A 36 -2.79 -1.53 8.02
N VAL A 37 -2.81 -1.19 6.72
CA VAL A 37 -2.55 -2.14 5.64
C VAL A 37 -1.16 -2.77 5.78
N ALA A 38 -0.12 -1.96 6.00
CA ALA A 38 1.24 -2.43 6.16
C ALA A 38 1.42 -3.47 7.28
N ARG A 39 0.62 -3.39 8.35
CA ARG A 39 0.65 -4.36 9.47
C ARG A 39 -0.11 -5.66 9.18
N ASN A 40 -1.11 -5.61 8.31
CA ASN A 40 -2.06 -6.71 8.11
C ASN A 40 -1.93 -7.39 6.73
N ALA A 41 -1.15 -6.84 5.80
CA ALA A 41 -0.96 -7.35 4.45
C ALA A 41 -0.02 -8.58 4.40
N GLN A 42 -0.45 -9.69 5.00
CA GLN A 42 0.23 -11.00 4.95
C GLN A 42 -0.03 -11.75 3.63
N SER A 43 -1.11 -11.38 2.93
CA SER A 43 -1.50 -11.85 1.60
C SER A 43 -2.19 -10.72 0.84
N ILE A 44 -2.48 -10.94 -0.46
CA ILE A 44 -3.23 -9.96 -1.27
C ILE A 44 -4.65 -9.78 -0.68
N ASP A 45 -5.34 -10.86 -0.34
CA ASP A 45 -6.70 -10.80 0.24
C ASP A 45 -6.73 -10.11 1.61
N ALA A 46 -5.71 -10.37 2.44
CA ALA A 46 -5.57 -9.70 3.74
C ALA A 46 -5.33 -8.18 3.56
N ALA A 47 -4.57 -7.79 2.52
CA ALA A 47 -4.35 -6.39 2.20
C ALA A 47 -5.62 -5.70 1.69
N GLN A 48 -6.42 -6.36 0.86
CA GLN A 48 -7.73 -5.85 0.42
C GLN A 48 -8.67 -5.68 1.60
N THR A 49 -8.79 -6.71 2.45
CA THR A 49 -9.57 -6.66 3.69
C THR A 49 -9.13 -5.51 4.60
N ALA A 50 -7.81 -5.24 4.68
CA ALA A 50 -7.27 -4.15 5.48
C ALA A 50 -7.55 -2.76 4.86
N LEU A 51 -7.56 -2.64 3.53
CA LEU A 51 -7.96 -1.41 2.84
C LEU A 51 -9.46 -1.11 3.04
N GLU A 52 -10.30 -2.14 3.01
CA GLU A 52 -11.75 -2.02 3.19
C GLU A 52 -12.15 -1.65 4.63
N ASN A 53 -11.50 -2.26 5.62
CA ASN A 53 -11.79 -2.04 7.04
C ASN A 53 -10.97 -0.87 7.65
N GLY A 54 -10.03 -0.32 6.90
CA GLY A 54 -9.18 0.79 7.34
C GLY A 54 -9.94 2.12 7.43
N PRO A 55 -9.36 3.13 8.11
CA PRO A 55 -9.97 4.44 8.28
C PRO A 55 -9.99 5.30 6.99
N ALA A 56 -9.60 4.76 5.84
CA ALA A 56 -9.52 5.50 4.59
C ALA A 56 -10.91 5.93 4.12
N ASP A 57 -10.98 7.13 3.54
CA ASP A 57 -12.18 7.62 2.89
C ASP A 57 -11.81 8.44 1.63
N MET A 58 -12.81 8.94 0.92
CA MET A 58 -12.61 9.68 -0.32
C MET A 58 -11.75 10.95 -0.14
N ARG A 59 -11.73 11.56 1.05
CA ARG A 59 -10.94 12.76 1.34
C ARG A 59 -9.57 12.42 1.93
N SER A 60 -9.37 11.20 2.39
CA SER A 60 -8.13 10.70 2.97
C SER A 60 -7.85 9.27 2.50
N PRO A 61 -7.51 9.07 1.21
CA PRO A 61 -7.37 7.74 0.62
C PRO A 61 -6.05 7.06 1.01
N ALA A 62 -5.99 5.74 0.80
CA ALA A 62 -4.76 4.95 0.89
C ALA A 62 -4.75 3.88 -0.21
N ASN A 63 -3.56 3.56 -0.72
CA ASN A 63 -3.36 2.52 -1.73
C ASN A 63 -2.06 1.75 -1.47
N ALA A 64 -2.03 0.46 -1.83
CA ALA A 64 -0.87 -0.40 -1.59
C ALA A 64 -0.60 -1.41 -2.72
N ILE A 65 0.67 -1.69 -2.96
CA ILE A 65 1.21 -2.80 -3.73
C ILE A 65 1.66 -3.85 -2.71
N VAL A 66 1.24 -5.10 -2.90
CA VAL A 66 1.56 -6.19 -1.96
C VAL A 66 2.17 -7.36 -2.72
N CYS A 67 3.31 -7.82 -2.22
CA CYS A 67 4.08 -8.94 -2.75
C CYS A 67 4.31 -9.91 -1.57
N PRO A 68 3.40 -10.89 -1.34
CA PRO A 68 3.40 -11.74 -0.15
C PRO A 68 4.71 -12.52 0.05
N ASP A 69 5.25 -13.04 -1.05
CA ASP A 69 6.53 -13.76 -1.09
C ASP A 69 7.75 -12.82 -1.21
N GLY A 70 7.52 -11.51 -1.22
CA GLY A 70 8.53 -10.51 -1.50
C GLY A 70 8.83 -10.34 -2.99
N ILE A 71 9.31 -9.16 -3.39
CA ILE A 71 9.89 -8.98 -4.73
C ILE A 71 11.25 -9.68 -4.83
N ALA A 72 11.25 -10.90 -5.35
CA ALA A 72 12.24 -11.36 -6.31
C ALA A 72 11.48 -11.47 -7.65
N SER A 73 11.76 -10.60 -8.62
CA SER A 73 11.04 -10.40 -9.90
C SER A 73 9.81 -11.30 -10.19
N GLY A 74 8.59 -10.72 -10.22
CA GLY A 74 7.51 -11.23 -11.09
C GLY A 74 6.11 -11.46 -10.51
N ALA A 75 5.86 -11.38 -9.20
CA ALA A 75 4.59 -11.85 -8.60
C ALA A 75 3.82 -10.83 -7.72
N CYS A 76 3.91 -9.52 -7.98
CA CYS A 76 3.19 -8.55 -7.16
C CYS A 76 1.72 -8.38 -7.56
N GLY A 77 0.86 -8.32 -6.55
CA GLY A 77 -0.53 -7.87 -6.68
C GLY A 77 -0.64 -6.37 -6.45
N PHE A 78 -1.47 -5.71 -7.25
CA PHE A 78 -1.76 -4.28 -7.14
C PHE A 78 -3.17 -4.07 -6.59
N ALA A 79 -3.31 -3.39 -5.45
CA ALA A 79 -4.60 -3.10 -4.83
C ALA A 79 -4.83 -1.59 -4.74
N ILE A 80 -5.77 -1.08 -5.55
CA ILE A 80 -6.28 0.29 -5.48
C ILE A 80 -7.57 0.27 -4.66
N ASN A 81 -7.76 1.26 -3.79
CA ASN A 81 -9.05 1.50 -3.17
C ASN A 81 -10.13 1.77 -4.24
N PRO A 82 -11.18 0.93 -4.37
CA PRO A 82 -12.18 1.05 -5.43
C PRO A 82 -13.02 2.34 -5.37
N ARG A 83 -12.95 3.09 -4.26
CA ARG A 83 -13.66 4.37 -4.06
C ARG A 83 -12.71 5.57 -3.95
N GLY A 84 -11.42 5.39 -4.23
CA GLY A 84 -10.40 6.42 -4.13
C GLY A 84 -10.03 7.07 -5.46
N ASN A 85 -9.43 8.27 -5.40
CA ASN A 85 -8.74 8.84 -6.55
C ASN A 85 -7.44 8.05 -6.74
N GLY A 86 -7.36 7.29 -7.84
CA GLY A 86 -6.41 6.20 -8.05
C GLY A 86 -4.93 6.51 -7.80
N MET A 87 -4.16 5.46 -7.52
CA MET A 87 -2.70 5.49 -7.44
C MET A 87 -2.10 5.16 -8.79
N ALA A 88 -1.16 5.97 -9.27
CA ALA A 88 -0.33 5.63 -10.42
C ALA A 88 0.85 4.77 -9.96
N VAL A 89 1.07 3.63 -10.63
CA VAL A 89 2.26 2.79 -10.45
C VAL A 89 3.00 2.74 -11.77
N THR A 90 4.27 3.12 -11.75
CA THR A 90 5.17 2.95 -12.90
C THR A 90 6.25 1.96 -12.52
N GLY A 91 6.39 0.88 -13.29
CA GLY A 91 7.52 -0.03 -13.18
C GLY A 91 8.70 0.50 -14.00
N ILE A 92 9.90 0.49 -13.42
CA ILE A 92 11.15 0.65 -14.18
C ILE A 92 11.74 -0.76 -14.27
N ALA A 93 11.87 -1.29 -15.48
CA ALA A 93 12.58 -2.56 -15.69
C ALA A 93 14.08 -2.34 -15.38
N GLY A 94 14.65 -3.18 -14.53
CA GLY A 94 16.10 -3.28 -14.41
C GLY A 94 16.66 -3.88 -15.70
N GLY A 95 17.57 -3.15 -16.35
CA GLY A 95 18.40 -3.70 -17.41
C GLY A 95 19.41 -4.71 -16.87
#